data_AF-A0AAV5CQP8-F1
#
_entry.id   AF-A0AAV5CQP8-F1
#
_cell.length_a   1.000
_cell.length_b   1.000
_cell.length_c   1.000
_cell.angle_alpha   90.00
_cell.angle_beta   90.00
_cell.angle_gamma   90.00
#
_symmetry.space_group_name_H-M   'P 1'
#
loop_
_entity.id
_entity.type
_entity.pdbx_description
1 polymer ?
#
loop_
_entity_poly.entity_id
_entity_poly.type
_entity_poly.pdbx_seq_one_letter_code
_entity_poly.pdbx_strand_id
1 'polypeptide(L)'
;MSVRDVATWNALLAGLAQGTEPSLALALFHRLVGSFRELPPREEPNELTIVAALSACAQLGALQDGMSVHEFARTLGVEHNVRVCNALIDIISELGYEPETENVLHDIGEEEKQYALGYHSEKLAIAFGLISTPPGETLRVIKNIRICGDCHVVAKLISKAYGRVIIIRDRARFHQFENGECSCRDYW
;
A
#
# COMPACT_ATOMS: atom_id res chain seq x y z
N MET A 1 -31.03 17.21 14.84
CA MET A 1 -30.82 16.00 14.00
C MET A 1 -29.33 15.93 13.71
N SER A 2 -28.62 14.91 14.21
CA SER A 2 -27.21 14.70 13.84
C SER A 2 -27.17 14.26 12.38
N VAL A 3 -26.80 15.16 11.48
CA VAL A 3 -26.59 14.81 10.08
C VAL A 3 -25.34 13.96 10.03
N ARG A 4 -25.47 12.66 9.72
CA ARG A 4 -24.33 11.81 9.41
C ARG A 4 -23.83 12.19 8.01
N ASP A 5 -22.51 12.31 7.88
CA ASP A 5 -21.81 12.59 6.63
C ASP A 5 -20.51 11.80 6.56
N VAL A 6 -19.88 11.78 5.38
CA VAL A 6 -18.60 11.09 5.16
C VAL A 6 -17.51 11.57 6.10
N ALA A 7 -17.52 12.85 6.50
CA ALA A 7 -16.56 13.41 7.45
C ALA A 7 -16.68 12.74 8.83
N THR A 8 -17.91 12.50 9.31
CA THR A 8 -18.17 11.79 10.56
C THR A 8 -17.70 10.34 10.50
N TRP A 9 -17.95 9.63 9.39
CA TRP A 9 -17.46 8.27 9.20
C TRP A 9 -15.94 8.21 9.17
N ASN A 10 -15.30 9.12 8.43
CA ASN A 10 -13.84 9.20 8.33
C ASN A 10 -13.19 9.52 9.66
N ALA A 11 -13.77 10.43 10.45
CA ALA A 11 -13.27 10.73 11.79
C ALA A 11 -13.35 9.49 12.71
N LEU A 12 -14.47 8.75 12.64
CA LEU A 12 -14.64 7.53 13.44
C LEU A 12 -13.68 6.41 12.99
N LEU A 13 -13.58 6.16 11.69
CA LEU A 13 -12.66 5.17 11.12
C LEU A 13 -11.21 5.50 11.47
N ALA A 14 -10.79 6.75 11.25
CA ALA A 14 -9.43 7.18 11.55
C ALA A 14 -9.14 7.11 13.05
N GLY A 15 -10.08 7.49 13.91
CA GLY A 15 -9.91 7.40 15.36
C GLY A 15 -9.82 5.96 15.87
N LEU A 16 -10.62 5.04 15.31
CA LEU A 16 -10.55 3.61 15.64
C LEU A 16 -9.25 2.98 15.13
N ALA A 17 -8.83 3.34 13.91
CA ALA A 17 -7.59 2.88 13.32
C ALA A 17 -6.36 3.42 14.07
N GLN A 18 -6.29 4.70 14.40
CA GLN A 18 -5.13 5.28 15.12
C GLN A 18 -5.14 4.96 16.63
N GLY A 19 -6.27 4.52 17.17
CA GLY A 19 -6.45 4.14 18.57
C GLY A 19 -6.06 2.68 18.83
N THR A 20 -6.82 2.00 19.70
CA THR A 20 -6.54 0.63 20.14
C THR A 20 -7.43 -0.43 19.48
N GLU A 21 -8.35 -0.05 18.60
CA GLU A 21 -9.40 -0.95 18.07
C GLU A 21 -9.42 -1.01 16.52
N PRO A 22 -8.30 -1.35 15.85
CA PRO A 22 -8.24 -1.43 14.39
C PRO A 22 -9.20 -2.49 13.82
N SER A 23 -9.52 -3.55 14.59
CA SER A 23 -10.51 -4.57 14.21
C SER A 23 -11.91 -3.98 14.06
N LEU A 24 -12.29 -3.04 14.94
CA LEU A 24 -13.56 -2.34 14.87
C LEU A 24 -13.58 -1.32 13.72
N ALA A 25 -12.45 -0.68 13.43
CA ALA A 25 -12.31 0.19 12.25
C ALA A 25 -12.61 -0.60 10.96
N LEU A 26 -12.04 -1.80 10.82
CA LEU A 26 -12.31 -2.67 9.68
C LEU A 26 -13.76 -3.15 9.62
N ALA A 27 -14.33 -3.60 10.75
CA ALA A 27 -15.73 -4.01 10.79
C ALA A 27 -16.68 -2.87 10.39
N LEU A 28 -16.35 -1.64 10.80
CA LEU A 28 -17.09 -0.45 10.41
C LEU A 28 -16.95 -0.15 8.91
N PHE A 29 -15.75 -0.25 8.36
CA PHE A 29 -15.50 -0.09 6.93
C PHE A 29 -16.32 -1.09 6.11
N HIS A 30 -16.25 -2.38 6.45
CA HIS A 30 -17.00 -3.44 5.76
C HIS A 30 -18.51 -3.18 5.77
N ARG A 31 -19.03 -2.67 6.89
CA ARG A 31 -20.45 -2.27 6.98
C ARG A 31 -20.78 -1.10 6.05
N LEU A 32 -19.91 -0.10 5.98
CA LEU A 32 -20.10 1.07 5.11
C LEU A 32 -20.06 0.65 3.62
N VAL A 33 -19.09 -0.18 3.24
CA VAL A 33 -18.97 -0.73 1.88
C VAL A 33 -20.16 -1.62 1.52
N GLY A 34 -20.65 -2.45 2.45
CA GLY A 34 -21.81 -3.31 2.25
C GLY A 34 -23.09 -2.54 1.91
N SER A 35 -23.21 -1.29 2.37
CA SER A 35 -24.34 -0.40 2.07
C SER A 35 -24.02 0.65 0.99
N PHE A 36 -22.85 0.60 0.35
CA PHE A 36 -22.33 1.67 -0.52
C PHE A 36 -23.33 2.13 -1.58
N ARG A 37 -24.01 1.20 -2.26
CA ARG A 37 -24.98 1.53 -3.33
C ARG A 37 -26.25 2.25 -2.85
N GLU A 38 -26.51 2.23 -1.55
CA GLU A 38 -27.70 2.82 -0.91
C GLU A 38 -27.36 4.13 -0.17
N LEU A 39 -26.07 4.48 -0.06
CA LEU A 39 -25.65 5.68 0.64
C LEU A 39 -26.05 6.94 -0.15
N PRO A 40 -26.54 7.99 0.53
CA PRO A 40 -26.71 9.28 -0.11
C PRO A 40 -25.33 9.89 -0.47
N PRO A 41 -25.24 10.77 -1.48
CA PRO A 41 -23.96 11.35 -1.93
C PRO A 41 -23.09 11.97 -0.83
N ARG A 42 -23.73 12.54 0.21
CA ARG A 42 -23.03 13.15 1.35
C ARG A 42 -22.33 12.15 2.29
N GLU A 43 -22.66 10.87 2.16
CA GLU A 43 -22.12 9.76 2.97
C GLU A 43 -21.25 8.82 2.12
N GLU A 44 -21.06 9.10 0.83
CA GLU A 44 -20.23 8.27 -0.05
C GLU A 44 -18.78 8.24 0.43
N PRO A 45 -18.17 7.04 0.57
CA PRO A 45 -16.77 6.91 0.94
C PRO A 45 -15.83 7.56 -0.08
N ASN A 46 -14.70 8.03 0.42
CA ASN A 46 -13.68 8.72 -0.38
C ASN A 46 -12.27 8.21 -0.04
N GLU A 47 -11.24 8.89 -0.55
CA GLU A 47 -9.84 8.50 -0.34
C GLU A 47 -9.46 8.40 1.14
N LEU A 48 -10.05 9.22 2.01
CA LEU A 48 -9.77 9.20 3.44
C LEU A 48 -10.38 7.96 4.12
N THR A 49 -11.54 7.50 3.63
CA THR A 49 -12.15 6.24 4.06
C THR A 49 -11.22 5.07 3.76
N ILE A 50 -10.66 5.03 2.54
CA ILE A 50 -9.72 3.99 2.11
C ILE A 50 -8.44 4.02 2.95
N VAL A 51 -7.85 5.20 3.16
CA VAL A 51 -6.62 5.36 3.97
C VAL A 51 -6.82 4.84 5.39
N ALA A 52 -7.95 5.18 6.03
CA ALA A 52 -8.24 4.71 7.39
C ALA A 52 -8.39 3.18 7.45
N ALA A 53 -9.06 2.58 6.46
CA ALA A 53 -9.23 1.13 6.40
C ALA A 53 -7.90 0.40 6.12
N LEU A 54 -7.07 0.90 5.20
CA LEU A 54 -5.74 0.34 4.92
C LEU A 54 -4.81 0.46 6.14
N SER A 55 -4.88 1.57 6.88
CA SER A 55 -4.14 1.75 8.12
C SER A 55 -4.55 0.71 9.18
N ALA A 56 -5.85 0.43 9.31
CA ALA A 56 -6.34 -0.63 10.18
C ALA A 56 -5.89 -2.02 9.71
N CYS A 57 -5.86 -2.29 8.39
CA CYS A 57 -5.32 -3.53 7.84
C CYS A 57 -3.84 -3.71 8.18
N ALA A 58 -3.04 -2.65 8.04
CA ALA A 58 -1.61 -2.68 8.37
C ALA A 58 -1.42 -3.05 9.84
N GLN A 59 -2.10 -2.36 10.77
CA GLN A 59 -1.94 -2.65 12.19
C GLN A 59 -2.35 -4.07 12.62
N LEU A 60 -3.25 -4.69 11.86
CA LEU A 60 -3.72 -6.06 12.12
C LEU A 60 -2.91 -7.13 11.37
N GLY A 61 -2.00 -6.75 10.48
CA GLY A 61 -1.41 -7.67 9.50
C GLY A 61 -2.46 -8.33 8.59
N ALA A 62 -3.62 -7.69 8.41
CA ALA A 62 -4.78 -8.25 7.72
C ALA A 62 -4.67 -8.08 6.21
N LEU A 63 -3.76 -8.84 5.58
CA LEU A 63 -3.44 -8.72 4.16
C LEU A 63 -4.65 -8.92 3.23
N GLN A 64 -5.50 -9.90 3.53
CA GLN A 64 -6.69 -10.19 2.72
C GLN A 64 -7.70 -9.05 2.77
N ASP A 65 -7.91 -8.45 3.94
CA ASP A 65 -8.72 -7.23 4.08
C ASP A 65 -8.06 -6.06 3.35
N GLY A 66 -6.74 -5.91 3.44
CA GLY A 66 -5.98 -4.91 2.68
C GLY A 66 -6.21 -5.00 1.17
N MET A 67 -6.19 -6.22 0.62
CA MET A 67 -6.52 -6.49 -0.79
C MET A 67 -7.98 -6.15 -1.13
N SER A 68 -8.92 -6.46 -0.23
CA SER A 68 -10.34 -6.11 -0.44
C SER A 68 -10.59 -4.60 -0.40
N VAL A 69 -9.97 -3.89 0.55
CA VAL A 69 -10.02 -2.42 0.65
C VAL A 69 -9.41 -1.79 -0.60
N HIS A 70 -8.30 -2.36 -1.09
CA HIS A 70 -7.70 -1.97 -2.36
C HIS A 70 -8.66 -2.14 -3.54
N GLU A 71 -9.31 -3.30 -3.72
CA GLU A 71 -10.27 -3.47 -4.83
C GLU A 71 -11.44 -2.46 -4.73
N PHE A 72 -11.85 -2.11 -3.51
CA PHE A 72 -12.84 -1.06 -3.31
C PHE A 72 -12.32 0.33 -3.69
N ALA A 73 -11.05 0.64 -3.44
CA ALA A 73 -10.42 1.89 -3.87
C ALA A 73 -10.47 2.09 -5.40
N ARG A 74 -10.27 1.02 -6.18
CA ARG A 74 -10.45 1.01 -7.65
C ARG A 74 -11.90 1.31 -8.04
N THR A 75 -12.86 0.72 -7.31
CA THR A 75 -14.30 0.94 -7.56
C THR A 75 -14.67 2.41 -7.36
N LEU A 76 -14.01 3.10 -6.44
CA LEU A 76 -14.19 4.54 -6.18
C LEU A 76 -13.39 5.46 -7.12
N GLY A 77 -12.45 4.93 -7.92
CA GLY A 77 -11.59 5.76 -8.77
C GLY A 77 -10.51 6.55 -8.02
N VAL A 78 -10.14 6.13 -6.80
CA VAL A 78 -9.13 6.80 -5.95
C VAL A 78 -7.80 6.06 -5.90
N GLU A 79 -7.60 5.08 -6.77
CA GLU A 79 -6.39 4.24 -6.86
C GLU A 79 -5.08 5.01 -7.00
N HIS A 80 -5.13 6.17 -7.65
CA HIS A 80 -3.95 6.99 -7.94
C HIS A 80 -3.67 8.03 -6.86
N ASN A 81 -4.46 8.04 -5.78
CA ASN A 81 -4.26 8.97 -4.69
C ASN A 81 -2.98 8.61 -3.91
N VAL A 82 -2.08 9.59 -3.77
CA VAL A 82 -0.79 9.39 -3.08
C VAL A 82 -0.98 8.86 -1.66
N ARG A 83 -2.02 9.28 -0.94
CA ARG A 83 -2.29 8.82 0.43
C ARG A 83 -2.70 7.35 0.46
N VAL A 84 -3.48 6.92 -0.52
CA VAL A 84 -3.87 5.50 -0.67
C VAL A 84 -2.66 4.65 -1.03
N CYS A 85 -1.81 5.11 -1.96
CA CYS A 85 -0.57 4.44 -2.31
C CYS A 85 0.37 4.31 -1.09
N ASN A 86 0.47 5.36 -0.27
CA ASN A 86 1.29 5.34 0.94
C ASN A 86 0.77 4.34 1.97
N ALA A 87 -0.54 4.32 2.24
CA ALA A 87 -1.13 3.38 3.19
C ALA A 87 -0.97 1.91 2.75
N LEU A 88 -0.84 1.65 1.44
CA LEU A 88 -0.50 0.32 0.92
C LEU A 88 0.97 -0.07 1.16
N ILE A 89 1.88 0.90 1.16
CA ILE A 89 3.29 0.67 1.53
C ILE A 89 3.38 0.28 3.01
N ASP A 90 2.53 0.85 3.88
CA ASP A 90 2.48 0.47 5.28
C ASP A 90 2.07 -1.01 5.43
N ILE A 91 1.11 -1.49 4.65
CA ILE A 91 0.73 -2.93 4.61
C ILE A 91 1.88 -3.81 4.11
N ILE A 92 2.74 -3.30 3.23
CA ILE A 92 3.91 -4.05 2.76
C ILE A 92 4.94 -4.23 3.90
N SER A 93 5.01 -3.32 4.86
CA SER A 93 5.86 -3.47 6.06
C SER A 93 5.49 -4.73 6.86
N GLU A 94 4.19 -5.03 6.95
CA GLU A 94 3.66 -6.23 7.61
C GLU A 94 3.98 -7.54 6.88
N LEU A 95 4.48 -7.48 5.65
CA LEU A 95 4.98 -8.66 4.93
C LEU A 95 6.36 -9.12 5.45
N GLY A 96 6.86 -8.52 6.53
CA GLY A 96 8.21 -8.74 7.05
C GLY A 96 9.25 -7.86 6.34
N TYR A 97 8.84 -6.71 5.83
CA TYR A 97 9.78 -5.72 5.28
C TYR A 97 10.34 -4.88 6.43
N GLU A 98 11.66 -4.95 6.62
CA GLU A 98 12.40 -4.07 7.51
C GLU A 98 13.25 -3.10 6.66
N PRO A 99 13.13 -1.77 6.87
CA PRO A 99 13.93 -0.81 6.13
C PRO A 99 15.43 -0.97 6.39
N GLU A 100 16.21 -1.16 5.33
CA GLU A 100 17.67 -1.21 5.42
C GLU A 100 18.26 0.21 5.49
N THR A 101 18.11 0.86 6.65
CA THR A 101 18.50 2.26 6.89
C THR A 101 20.00 2.53 6.71
N GLU A 102 20.84 1.50 6.80
CA GLU A 102 22.27 1.54 6.46
C GLU A 102 22.53 2.03 5.02
N ASN A 103 21.56 1.82 4.12
CA ASN A 103 21.64 2.30 2.73
C ASN A 103 21.40 3.81 2.58
N VAL A 104 20.93 4.51 3.63
CA VAL A 104 20.72 5.96 3.62
C VAL A 104 21.98 6.65 4.14
N LEU A 105 22.77 7.19 3.20
CA LEU A 105 24.04 7.85 3.49
C LEU A 105 23.91 9.25 4.11
N HIS A 106 22.69 9.78 4.22
CA HIS A 106 22.45 11.06 4.85
C HIS A 106 22.55 10.93 6.37
N ASP A 107 23.26 11.88 6.99
CA ASP A 107 23.37 11.98 8.44
C ASP A 107 22.11 12.63 9.01
N ILE A 108 21.06 11.82 9.10
CA ILE A 108 19.71 12.17 9.58
C ILE A 108 19.25 11.14 10.62
N GLY A 109 18.18 11.46 11.35
CA GLY A 109 17.62 10.58 12.37
C GLY A 109 17.13 9.25 11.79
N GLU A 110 17.10 8.21 12.62
CA GLU A 110 16.72 6.86 12.18
C GLU A 110 15.29 6.80 11.61
N GLU A 111 14.36 7.48 12.26
CA GLU A 111 12.98 7.64 11.77
C GLU A 111 12.93 8.35 10.41
N GLU A 112 13.82 9.33 10.17
CA GLU A 112 13.90 10.07 8.92
C GLU A 112 14.50 9.22 7.79
N LYS A 113 15.44 8.31 8.12
CA LYS A 113 15.96 7.31 7.18
C LYS A 113 14.88 6.31 6.77
N GLN A 114 14.14 5.78 7.74
CA GLN A 114 13.01 4.87 7.48
C GLN A 114 11.96 5.55 6.60
N TYR A 115 11.62 6.80 6.93
CA TYR A 115 10.71 7.62 6.13
C TYR A 115 11.23 7.75 4.69
N ALA A 116 12.50 8.13 4.48
CA ALA A 116 13.07 8.28 3.15
C ALA A 116 12.98 6.99 2.30
N LEU A 117 13.26 5.83 2.90
CA LEU A 117 13.15 4.53 2.23
C LEU A 117 11.70 4.17 1.88
N GLY A 118 10.75 4.52 2.75
CA GLY A 118 9.31 4.29 2.53
C GLY A 118 8.78 4.91 1.24
N TYR A 119 9.27 6.10 0.86
CA TYR A 119 8.79 6.85 -0.31
C TYR A 119 9.63 6.69 -1.57
N HIS A 120 10.45 5.65 -1.64
CA HIS A 120 11.16 5.35 -2.88
C HIS A 120 10.18 5.12 -4.04
N SER A 121 10.49 5.73 -5.18
CA SER A 121 9.65 5.73 -6.37
C SER A 121 9.26 4.34 -6.87
N GLU A 122 10.10 3.31 -6.68
CA GLU A 122 9.80 1.94 -7.06
C GLU A 122 8.69 1.34 -6.20
N LYS A 123 8.71 1.59 -4.88
CA LYS A 123 7.68 1.10 -3.99
C LYS A 123 6.34 1.72 -4.34
N LEU A 124 6.34 3.02 -4.58
CA LEU A 124 5.15 3.74 -5.05
C LEU A 124 4.68 3.22 -6.42
N ALA A 125 5.60 2.96 -7.36
CA ALA A 125 5.24 2.43 -8.68
C ALA A 125 4.70 0.99 -8.62
N ILE A 126 5.26 0.13 -7.76
CA ILE A 126 4.76 -1.23 -7.54
C ILE A 126 3.42 -1.18 -6.84
N ALA A 127 3.28 -0.39 -5.77
CA ALA A 127 2.01 -0.17 -5.07
C ALA A 127 0.95 0.32 -6.06
N PHE A 128 1.24 1.37 -6.81
CA PHE A 128 0.38 1.85 -7.88
C PHE A 128 0.02 0.76 -8.89
N GLY A 129 1.00 -0.02 -9.36
CA GLY A 129 0.78 -1.09 -10.32
C GLY A 129 -0.11 -2.21 -9.77
N LEU A 130 0.04 -2.57 -8.49
CA LEU A 130 -0.90 -3.47 -7.81
C LEU A 130 -2.31 -2.88 -7.84
N ILE A 131 -2.43 -1.57 -7.64
CA ILE A 131 -3.72 -0.88 -7.63
C ILE A 131 -4.37 -0.79 -9.00
N SER A 132 -3.61 -0.38 -10.01
CA SER A 132 -4.17 -0.03 -11.30
C SER A 132 -4.36 -1.21 -12.24
N THR A 133 -3.91 -2.42 -11.88
CA THR A 133 -3.96 -3.61 -12.77
C THR A 133 -4.72 -4.78 -12.14
N PRO A 134 -5.49 -5.57 -12.92
CA PRO A 134 -6.18 -6.77 -12.44
C PRO A 134 -5.21 -7.80 -11.85
N PRO A 135 -5.60 -8.62 -10.86
CA PRO A 135 -4.75 -9.68 -10.29
C PRO A 135 -4.10 -10.59 -11.34
N GLY A 136 -2.87 -11.03 -11.10
CA GLY A 136 -2.10 -11.89 -12.01
C GLY A 136 -1.42 -11.19 -13.20
N GLU A 137 -1.85 -10.01 -13.61
CA GLU A 137 -1.14 -9.18 -14.60
C GLU A 137 0.31 -8.85 -14.16
N THR A 138 1.24 -8.84 -15.12
CA THR A 138 2.65 -8.49 -14.88
C THR A 138 2.82 -7.00 -14.67
N LEU A 139 3.42 -6.61 -13.53
CA LEU A 139 3.77 -5.21 -13.26
C LEU A 139 5.07 -4.85 -13.96
N ARG A 140 5.11 -3.69 -14.64
CA ARG A 140 6.31 -3.20 -15.33
C ARG A 140 6.67 -1.81 -14.83
N VAL A 141 7.86 -1.67 -14.26
CA VAL A 141 8.40 -0.40 -13.76
C VAL A 141 9.68 -0.08 -14.52
N ILE A 142 9.78 1.14 -15.06
CA ILE A 142 10.99 1.64 -15.72
C ILE A 142 11.60 2.73 -14.85
N LYS A 143 12.89 2.61 -14.54
CA LYS A 143 13.63 3.56 -13.72
C LYS A 143 14.89 4.05 -14.46
N ASN A 144 15.18 5.34 -14.32
CA ASN A 144 16.38 5.97 -14.89
C ASN A 144 17.62 5.87 -13.98
N ILE A 145 17.47 5.32 -12.77
CA ILE A 145 18.54 5.08 -11.81
C ILE A 145 18.53 3.61 -11.38
N ARG A 146 19.66 3.10 -10.87
CA ARG A 146 19.78 1.72 -10.37
C ARG A 146 18.77 1.51 -9.23
N ILE A 147 18.12 0.35 -9.19
CA ILE A 147 17.30 -0.03 -8.04
C ILE A 147 18.18 -0.12 -6.79
N CYS A 148 17.71 0.39 -5.67
CA CYS A 148 18.42 0.23 -4.39
C CYS A 148 18.11 -1.14 -3.75
N GLY A 149 18.96 -1.60 -2.82
CA GLY A 149 18.79 -2.89 -2.13
C GLY A 149 17.44 -2.98 -1.42
N ASP A 150 17.07 -1.92 -0.72
CA ASP A 150 15.78 -1.80 -0.01
C ASP A 150 14.55 -1.98 -0.94
N CYS A 151 14.51 -1.30 -2.09
CA CYS A 151 13.45 -1.50 -3.08
C CYS A 151 13.47 -2.89 -3.71
N HIS A 152 14.65 -3.48 -3.84
CA HIS A 152 14.80 -4.83 -4.39
C HIS A 152 14.21 -5.89 -3.44
N VAL A 153 14.43 -5.75 -2.13
CA VAL A 153 13.81 -6.60 -1.10
C VAL A 153 12.29 -6.45 -1.12
N VAL A 154 11.78 -5.23 -1.17
CA VAL A 154 10.34 -4.99 -1.25
C VAL A 154 9.71 -5.63 -2.50
N ALA A 155 10.36 -5.52 -3.66
CA ALA A 155 9.85 -6.14 -4.89
C ALA A 155 9.79 -7.67 -4.79
N LYS A 156 10.74 -8.31 -4.11
CA LYS A 156 10.68 -9.75 -3.79
C LYS A 156 9.49 -10.07 -2.87
N LEU A 157 9.35 -9.35 -1.76
CA LEU A 157 8.28 -9.60 -0.80
C LEU A 157 6.90 -9.48 -1.45
N ILE A 158 6.70 -8.43 -2.24
CA ILE A 158 5.44 -8.20 -2.96
C ILE A 158 5.19 -9.30 -4.00
N SER A 159 6.21 -9.70 -4.79
CA SER A 159 6.02 -10.74 -5.81
C SER A 159 5.56 -12.06 -5.20
N LYS A 160 6.07 -12.40 -4.01
CA LYS A 160 5.65 -13.57 -3.23
C LYS A 160 4.25 -13.41 -2.63
N ALA A 161 3.99 -12.29 -1.96
CA ALA A 161 2.74 -12.08 -1.21
C ALA A 161 1.51 -11.96 -2.12
N TYR A 162 1.66 -11.27 -3.26
CA TYR A 162 0.57 -11.05 -4.21
C TYR A 162 0.56 -12.08 -5.36
N GLY A 163 1.56 -12.96 -5.45
CA GLY A 163 1.69 -13.91 -6.57
C GLY A 163 1.82 -13.21 -7.92
N ARG A 164 2.58 -12.12 -7.97
CA ARG A 164 2.70 -11.22 -9.13
C ARG A 164 4.10 -11.26 -9.70
N VAL A 165 4.21 -11.36 -11.03
CA VAL A 165 5.48 -11.09 -11.71
C VAL A 165 5.69 -9.58 -11.78
N ILE A 166 6.83 -9.09 -11.29
CA ILE A 166 7.22 -7.69 -11.36
C ILE A 166 8.49 -7.59 -12.19
N ILE A 167 8.47 -6.75 -13.23
CA ILE A 167 9.64 -6.46 -14.06
C ILE A 167 10.07 -5.03 -13.80
N ILE A 168 11.28 -4.86 -13.27
CA ILE A 168 11.89 -3.54 -13.08
C ILE A 168 13.06 -3.42 -14.04
N ARG A 169 12.97 -2.49 -14.98
CA ARG A 169 14.10 -2.09 -15.81
C ARG A 169 14.76 -0.86 -15.19
N ASP A 170 16.00 -1.01 -14.74
CA ASP A 170 16.81 0.11 -14.27
C ASP A 170 17.87 0.51 -15.32
N ARG A 171 18.81 1.40 -14.93
CA ARG A 171 19.90 1.82 -15.83
C ARG A 171 20.94 0.74 -16.13
N ALA A 172 21.04 -0.29 -15.29
CA ALA A 172 22.05 -1.33 -15.34
C ALA A 172 21.54 -2.59 -16.04
N ARG A 173 20.31 -3.04 -15.72
CA ARG A 173 19.74 -4.31 -16.20
C ARG A 173 18.23 -4.40 -16.02
N PHE A 174 17.68 -5.54 -16.41
CA PHE A 174 16.33 -5.97 -16.09
C PHE A 174 16.36 -6.88 -14.86
N HIS A 175 15.42 -6.63 -13.95
CA HIS A 175 15.13 -7.46 -12.79
C HIS A 175 13.73 -8.03 -12.99
N GLN A 176 13.60 -9.35 -12.96
CA GLN A 176 12.32 -10.03 -12.94
C GLN A 176 12.16 -10.64 -11.55
N PHE A 177 11.15 -10.18 -10.82
CA PHE A 177 10.78 -10.67 -9.50
C PHE A 177 9.59 -11.61 -9.62
N GLU A 178 9.73 -12.80 -9.06
CA GLU A 178 8.71 -13.84 -9.10
C GLU A 178 8.87 -14.75 -7.88
N ASN A 179 7.78 -15.01 -7.16
CA ASN A 179 7.76 -15.89 -5.97
C ASN A 179 8.81 -15.56 -4.90
N GLY A 180 9.18 -14.28 -4.73
CA GLY A 180 10.17 -13.87 -3.74
C GLY A 180 11.62 -13.90 -4.22
N GLU A 181 11.87 -14.28 -5.47
CA GLU A 181 13.20 -14.31 -6.06
C GLU A 181 13.35 -13.24 -7.13
N CYS A 182 14.59 -12.87 -7.44
CA CYS A 182 14.91 -11.99 -8.56
C CYS A 182 15.86 -12.68 -9.54
N SER A 183 15.67 -12.45 -10.83
CA SER A 183 16.52 -12.97 -11.91
C SER A 183 18.00 -12.59 -11.79
N CYS A 184 18.34 -11.54 -11.03
CA CYS A 184 19.73 -11.13 -10.79
C CYS A 184 20.46 -11.96 -9.72
N ARG A 185 19.76 -12.83 -8.96
CA ARG A 185 20.31 -13.64 -7.86
C ARG A 185 21.12 -12.85 -6.84
N ASP A 186 20.67 -11.64 -6.58
CA ASP A 186 21.25 -10.71 -5.61
C ASP A 186 22.60 -10.11 -6.00
N TYR A 187 22.99 -10.32 -7.26
CA TYR A 187 24.09 -9.61 -7.91
C TYR A 187 23.54 -8.38 -8.63
N TRP A 188 22.91 -7.43 -7.92
CA TRP A 188 22.36 -6.20 -8.53
C TRP A 188 23.34 -5.07 -8.62
#